data_AF-A0A1H0WM36-F1
#
_entry.id   AF-A0A1H0WM36-F1
#
_cell.length_a   1.000
_cell.length_b   1.000
_cell.length_c   1.000
_cell.angle_alpha   90.00
_cell.angle_beta   90.00
_cell.angle_gamma   90.00
#
_symmetry.space_group_name_H-M   'P 1'
#
loop_
_entity.id
_entity.type
_entity.pdbx_description
1 polymer ?
#
loop_
_entity_poly.entity_id
_entity_poly.type
_entity_poly.pdbx_seq_one_letter_code
_entity_poly.pdbx_strand_id
1 'polypeptide(L)'
;MPVFKSIFAQTSLVTTNFQALPIGSHVGERTYYIFDYAAGALSSGGGGGLAYFLSIQITIAIAQIINFFAQRNITFKSTSNVWRAAFWYVIAYIIITLGAAATQVFYKDPIYNLLINTWEMGAFGETTADVITMSINSTISFWVFFPIFKLIFKHESVKQRTN
;
A
#
# COMPACT_ATOMS: atom_id res chain seq x y z
N MET A 1 10.90 -1.03 6.87
CA MET A 1 11.50 -1.99 5.93
C MET A 1 13.05 -1.98 5.97
N PRO A 2 13.69 -2.28 7.11
CA PRO A 2 15.11 -1.94 7.28
C PRO A 2 16.05 -2.85 6.47
N VAL A 3 15.74 -4.14 6.39
CA VAL A 3 16.62 -5.16 5.81
C VAL A 3 16.74 -5.01 4.29
N PHE A 4 15.62 -5.04 3.56
CA PHE A 4 15.66 -4.90 2.10
C PHE A 4 16.17 -3.53 1.66
N LYS A 5 15.80 -2.46 2.38
CA LYS A 5 16.35 -1.12 2.14
C LYS A 5 17.88 -1.11 2.28
N SER A 6 18.43 -1.76 3.31
CA SER A 6 19.88 -1.89 3.51
C SER A 6 20.55 -2.65 2.37
N ILE A 7 19.96 -3.75 1.91
CA ILE A 7 20.48 -4.56 0.81
C ILE A 7 20.50 -3.77 -0.50
N PHE A 8 19.36 -3.16 -0.87
CA PHE A 8 19.26 -2.42 -2.13
C PHE A 8 19.96 -1.06 -2.12
N ALA A 9 20.17 -0.46 -0.94
CA ALA A 9 20.95 0.78 -0.81
C ALA A 9 22.41 0.61 -1.26
N GLN A 10 22.92 -0.61 -1.29
CA GLN A 10 24.29 -0.93 -1.76
C GLN A 10 24.36 -1.15 -3.28
N THR A 11 23.25 -0.98 -4.00
CA THR A 11 23.16 -1.26 -5.45
C THR A 11 22.97 0.04 -6.24
N SER A 12 23.29 0.00 -7.54
CA SER A 12 23.05 1.12 -8.47
C SER A 12 21.56 1.44 -8.66
N LEU A 13 20.65 0.62 -8.13
CA LEU A 13 19.21 0.85 -8.20
C LEU A 13 18.77 2.09 -7.41
N VAL A 14 19.59 2.58 -6.47
CA VAL A 14 19.35 3.86 -5.76
C VAL A 14 19.43 5.04 -6.71
N THR A 15 20.29 4.96 -7.74
CA THR A 15 20.47 6.03 -8.72
C THR A 15 19.50 5.94 -9.90
N THR A 16 18.63 4.93 -9.93
CA THR A 16 17.63 4.75 -10.98
C THR A 16 16.30 5.37 -10.56
N ASN A 17 15.80 6.33 -11.35
CA ASN A 17 14.46 6.88 -11.16
C ASN A 17 13.40 5.80 -11.38
N PHE A 18 12.41 5.73 -10.50
CA PHE A 18 11.20 4.95 -10.73
C PHE A 18 9.97 5.81 -10.48
N GLN A 19 9.48 6.42 -11.57
CA GLN A 19 8.29 7.26 -11.57
C GLN A 19 7.24 6.65 -12.51
N ALA A 20 6.07 6.30 -11.98
CA ALA A 20 5.06 5.57 -12.74
C ALA A 20 3.63 6.03 -12.41
N LEU A 21 2.75 5.92 -13.42
CA LEU A 21 1.34 6.34 -13.40
C LEU A 21 1.17 7.82 -13.04
N PRO A 22 1.39 8.74 -14.01
CA PRO A 22 1.18 10.17 -13.77
C PRO A 22 -0.30 10.48 -13.49
N ILE A 23 -0.58 11.29 -12.48
CA ILE A 23 -1.90 11.82 -12.17
C ILE A 23 -1.91 13.32 -12.46
N GLY A 24 -2.76 13.71 -13.42
CA GLY A 24 -3.03 15.12 -13.73
C GLY A 24 -1.99 15.76 -14.64
N SER A 25 -2.47 16.62 -15.53
CA SER A 25 -1.63 17.52 -16.32
C SER A 25 -1.35 18.79 -15.50
N HIS A 26 -0.08 18.99 -15.12
CA HIS A 26 0.51 20.30 -14.79
C HIS A 26 -0.32 21.20 -13.87
N VAL A 27 -0.35 20.92 -12.57
CA VAL A 27 -0.59 21.97 -11.56
C VAL A 27 0.76 22.61 -11.26
N GLY A 28 1.18 23.55 -12.11
CA GLY A 28 2.55 24.07 -12.19
C GLY A 28 3.48 23.23 -13.10
N GLU A 29 4.79 23.44 -13.03
CA GLU A 29 5.81 22.75 -13.85
C GLU A 29 6.13 21.30 -13.41
N ARG A 30 5.39 20.72 -12.46
CA ARG A 30 5.68 19.37 -11.92
C ARG A 30 4.55 18.39 -12.22
N THR A 31 4.92 17.23 -12.75
CA THR A 31 4.03 16.08 -12.96
C THR A 31 3.98 15.26 -11.67
N TYR A 32 2.79 14.97 -11.15
CA TYR A 32 2.61 14.11 -9.99
C TYR A 32 2.46 12.65 -10.44
N TYR A 33 3.12 11.72 -9.74
CA TYR A 33 3.06 10.28 -10.04
C TYR A 33 2.46 9.52 -8.84
N ILE A 34 1.70 8.45 -9.10
CA ILE A 34 1.25 7.51 -8.05
C ILE A 34 2.46 6.88 -7.37
N PHE A 35 3.46 6.51 -8.17
CA PHE A 35 4.74 6.03 -7.70
C PHE A 35 5.78 7.10 -8.03
N ASP A 36 6.16 7.92 -7.05
CA ASP A 36 7.19 8.96 -7.23
C ASP A 36 8.45 8.63 -6.42
N TYR A 37 9.30 7.77 -6.98
CA TYR A 37 10.57 7.35 -6.38
C TYR A 37 11.75 7.91 -7.19
N ALA A 38 12.04 9.20 -6.99
CA ALA A 38 13.20 9.85 -7.58
C ALA A 38 14.52 9.20 -7.13
N ALA A 39 15.54 9.27 -7.99
CA ALA A 39 16.87 8.76 -7.72
C ALA A 39 17.54 9.46 -6.53
N GLY A 40 18.52 8.79 -5.94
CA GLY A 40 19.32 9.29 -4.82
C GLY A 40 18.91 8.68 -3.49
N ALA A 41 19.86 8.64 -2.56
CA ALA A 41 19.64 8.04 -1.25
C ALA A 41 18.66 8.89 -0.42
N LEU A 42 17.74 8.22 0.29
CA LEU A 42 16.80 8.88 1.23
C LEU A 42 17.53 9.69 2.32
N SER A 43 18.71 9.25 2.75
CA SER A 43 19.55 9.95 3.73
C SER A 43 20.12 11.28 3.22
N SER A 44 20.12 11.48 1.90
CA SER A 44 20.65 12.67 1.24
C SER A 44 19.54 13.53 0.62
N GLY A 45 18.28 13.30 1.02
CA GLY A 45 17.11 14.00 0.47
C GLY A 45 16.65 13.50 -0.92
N GLY A 46 17.20 12.39 -1.42
CA GLY A 46 16.73 11.74 -2.65
C GLY A 46 15.49 10.87 -2.42
N GLY A 47 14.80 10.47 -3.50
CA GLY A 47 13.56 9.67 -3.42
C GLY A 47 13.76 8.16 -3.17
N GLY A 48 15.00 7.71 -3.01
CA GLY A 48 15.37 6.31 -2.80
C GLY A 48 15.42 5.45 -4.06
N GLY A 49 14.97 5.97 -5.20
CA GLY A 49 15.00 5.32 -6.51
C GLY A 49 14.28 3.97 -6.57
N LEU A 50 14.61 3.21 -7.60
CA LEU A 50 14.11 1.85 -7.82
C LEU A 50 14.44 0.91 -6.64
N ALA A 51 15.56 1.14 -5.94
CA ALA A 51 15.94 0.41 -4.74
C ALA A 51 14.86 0.48 -3.64
N TYR A 52 14.35 1.67 -3.36
CA TYR A 52 13.34 1.85 -2.31
C TYR A 52 11.98 1.29 -2.73
N PHE A 53 11.59 1.49 -4.00
CA PHE A 53 10.38 0.87 -4.56
C PHE A 53 10.41 -0.65 -4.44
N LEU A 54 11.48 -1.31 -4.91
CA LEU A 54 11.60 -2.78 -4.86
C LEU A 54 11.61 -3.30 -3.42
N SER A 55 12.28 -2.59 -2.51
CA SER A 55 12.25 -2.91 -1.09
C SER A 55 10.81 -3.01 -0.57
N ILE A 56 10.01 -1.97 -0.81
CA ILE A 56 8.61 -1.90 -0.42
C ILE A 56 7.81 -3.03 -1.06
N GLN A 57 7.90 -3.20 -2.38
CA GLN A 57 7.09 -4.18 -3.10
C GLN A 57 7.37 -5.61 -2.66
N ILE A 58 8.64 -5.99 -2.46
CA ILE A 58 9.00 -7.34 -2.03
C ILE A 58 8.39 -7.67 -0.65
N THR A 59 8.38 -6.71 0.26
CA THR A 59 7.81 -6.97 1.60
C THR A 59 6.32 -6.91 1.63
N ILE A 60 5.69 -6.04 0.84
CA ILE A 60 4.25 -6.11 0.68
C ILE A 60 3.90 -7.49 0.09
N ALA A 61 4.64 -7.99 -0.90
CA ALA A 61 4.40 -9.32 -1.46
C ALA A 61 4.52 -10.43 -0.41
N ILE A 62 5.57 -10.43 0.42
CA ILE A 62 5.73 -11.39 1.52
C ILE A 62 4.56 -11.27 2.52
N ALA A 63 4.21 -10.04 2.91
CA ALA A 63 3.11 -9.79 3.85
C ALA A 63 1.77 -10.28 3.28
N GLN A 64 1.52 -10.10 1.97
CA GLN A 64 0.31 -10.58 1.31
C GLN A 64 0.23 -12.11 1.32
N ILE A 65 1.35 -12.81 1.11
CA ILE A 65 1.40 -14.28 1.18
C ILE A 65 1.07 -14.76 2.59
N ILE A 66 1.70 -14.16 3.61
CA ILE A 66 1.43 -14.51 5.01
C ILE A 66 -0.05 -14.23 5.35
N ASN A 67 -0.55 -13.06 4.97
CA ASN A 67 -1.94 -12.66 5.20
C ASN A 67 -2.93 -13.61 4.52
N PHE A 68 -2.65 -14.07 3.29
CA PHE A 68 -3.50 -15.02 2.60
C PHE A 68 -3.69 -16.31 3.42
N PHE A 69 -2.60 -16.90 3.90
CA PHE A 69 -2.67 -18.13 4.70
C PHE A 69 -3.27 -17.90 6.08
N ALA A 70 -2.90 -16.80 6.76
CA ALA A 70 -3.47 -16.44 8.05
C ALA A 70 -4.98 -16.22 7.97
N GLN A 71 -5.45 -15.46 6.98
CA GLN A 71 -6.87 -15.21 6.80
C GLN A 71 -7.63 -16.46 6.40
N ARG A 72 -7.09 -17.26 5.47
CA ARG A 72 -7.74 -18.49 5.03
C ARG A 72 -7.86 -19.50 6.17
N ASN A 73 -6.78 -19.72 6.93
CA ASN A 73 -6.70 -20.84 7.87
C ASN A 73 -7.12 -20.47 9.30
N ILE A 74 -6.87 -19.22 9.73
CA ILE A 74 -7.14 -18.77 11.11
C ILE A 74 -8.45 -17.97 11.16
N THR A 75 -8.56 -16.90 10.35
CA THR A 75 -9.69 -15.96 10.42
C THR A 75 -10.98 -16.53 9.85
N PHE A 76 -10.96 -17.00 8.60
CA PHE A 76 -12.15 -17.45 7.87
C PHE A 76 -12.28 -18.98 7.81
N LYS A 77 -11.24 -19.73 8.20
CA LYS A 77 -11.20 -21.21 8.18
C LYS A 77 -11.74 -21.83 6.88
N SER A 78 -11.48 -21.19 5.75
CA SER A 78 -12.15 -21.48 4.47
C SER A 78 -11.74 -22.83 3.89
N THR A 79 -12.74 -23.60 3.45
CA THR A 79 -12.59 -24.89 2.74
C THR A 79 -12.52 -24.73 1.21
N SER A 80 -12.61 -23.49 0.71
CA SER A 80 -12.59 -23.19 -0.72
C SER A 80 -11.27 -23.59 -1.41
N ASN A 81 -11.34 -23.78 -2.73
CA ASN A 81 -10.20 -24.09 -3.57
C ASN A 81 -9.12 -22.99 -3.45
N VAL A 82 -7.91 -23.40 -3.05
CA VAL A 82 -6.77 -22.51 -2.79
C VAL A 82 -6.42 -21.65 -4.00
N TRP A 83 -6.40 -22.22 -5.21
CA TRP A 83 -6.03 -21.50 -6.43
C TRP A 83 -7.05 -20.42 -6.81
N ARG A 84 -8.34 -20.75 -6.67
CA ARG A 84 -9.41 -19.77 -6.92
C ARG A 84 -9.36 -18.64 -5.90
N ALA A 85 -9.16 -18.96 -4.62
CA ALA A 85 -9.02 -17.96 -3.57
C ALA A 85 -7.79 -17.07 -3.80
N ALA A 86 -6.64 -17.65 -4.15
CA ALA A 86 -5.41 -16.91 -4.43
C ALA A 86 -5.58 -15.95 -5.62
N PHE A 87 -6.21 -16.38 -6.70
CA PHE A 87 -6.49 -15.53 -7.86
C PHE A 87 -7.32 -14.30 -7.48
N TRP A 88 -8.45 -14.49 -6.80
CA TRP A 88 -9.29 -13.37 -6.36
C TRP A 88 -8.61 -12.51 -5.30
N TYR A 89 -7.76 -13.09 -4.45
CA TYR A 89 -6.97 -12.36 -3.47
C TYR A 89 -5.97 -11.42 -4.14
N VAL A 90 -5.27 -11.87 -5.18
CA VAL A 90 -4.34 -11.02 -5.95
C VAL A 90 -5.08 -9.88 -6.66
N ILE A 91 -6.22 -10.17 -7.29
CA ILE A 91 -7.05 -9.14 -7.92
C ILE A 91 -7.52 -8.10 -6.90
N ALA A 92 -8.03 -8.55 -5.75
CA ALA A 92 -8.43 -7.67 -4.66
C ALA A 92 -7.26 -6.81 -4.18
N TYR A 93 -6.09 -7.41 -3.97
CA TYR A 93 -4.88 -6.69 -3.58
C TYR A 93 -4.53 -5.55 -4.56
N ILE A 94 -4.55 -5.81 -5.87
CA ILE A 94 -4.26 -4.80 -6.90
C ILE A 94 -5.28 -3.65 -6.84
N ILE A 95 -6.58 -3.98 -6.87
CA ILE A 95 -7.66 -2.99 -6.88
C ILE A 95 -7.59 -2.11 -5.63
N ILE A 96 -7.40 -2.71 -4.46
CA ILE A 96 -7.38 -1.98 -3.19
C ILE A 96 -6.13 -1.12 -3.09
N THR A 97 -4.98 -1.60 -3.56
CA THR A 97 -3.73 -0.81 -3.57
C THR A 97 -3.89 0.44 -4.43
N LEU A 98 -4.47 0.31 -5.63
CA LEU A 98 -4.74 1.45 -6.50
C LEU A 98 -5.77 2.40 -5.90
N GLY A 99 -6.85 1.86 -5.32
CA GLY A 99 -7.88 2.66 -4.65
C GLY A 99 -7.35 3.44 -3.44
N ALA A 100 -6.50 2.81 -2.62
CA ALA A 100 -5.87 3.44 -1.47
C ALA A 100 -4.93 4.57 -1.90
N ALA A 101 -4.09 4.32 -2.91
CA ALA A 101 -3.19 5.33 -3.47
C ALA A 101 -3.98 6.53 -4.05
N ALA A 102 -5.04 6.28 -4.82
CA ALA A 102 -5.90 7.34 -5.34
C ALA A 102 -6.57 8.14 -4.20
N THR A 103 -7.02 7.46 -3.14
CA THR A 103 -7.67 8.13 -2.01
C THR A 103 -6.68 9.01 -1.23
N GLN A 104 -5.43 8.55 -1.06
CA GLN A 104 -4.38 9.29 -0.36
C GLN A 104 -4.13 10.67 -0.97
N VAL A 105 -4.23 10.83 -2.29
CA VAL A 105 -4.07 12.11 -2.97
C VAL A 105 -5.07 13.17 -2.46
N PHE A 106 -6.29 12.77 -2.10
CA PHE A 106 -7.33 13.72 -1.69
C PHE A 106 -7.18 14.25 -0.27
N TYR A 107 -6.64 13.45 0.66
CA TYR A 107 -6.59 13.83 2.07
C TYR A 107 -5.18 14.10 2.59
N LYS A 108 -4.14 13.52 1.99
CA LYS A 108 -2.78 13.65 2.52
C LYS A 108 -2.29 15.09 2.44
N ASP A 109 -2.26 15.68 1.25
CA ASP A 109 -1.73 17.04 1.06
C ASP A 109 -2.49 18.11 1.87
N PRO A 110 -3.84 18.11 1.93
CA PRO A 110 -4.57 19.09 2.75
C PRO A 110 -4.29 18.95 4.24
N ILE A 111 -4.17 17.72 4.76
CA ILE A 111 -3.91 17.48 6.19
C ILE A 111 -2.50 17.95 6.57
N TYR A 112 -1.50 17.65 5.74
CA TYR A 112 -0.13 18.11 5.97
C TYR A 112 -0.05 19.64 5.89
N ASN A 113 -0.69 20.25 4.89
CA ASN A 113 -0.71 21.70 4.74
C ASN A 113 -1.38 22.40 5.93
N LEU A 114 -2.48 21.85 6.43
CA LEU A 114 -3.18 22.40 7.60
C LEU A 114 -2.30 22.34 8.86
N LEU A 115 -1.69 21.18 9.15
CA LEU A 115 -0.93 21.00 10.38
C LEU A 115 0.44 21.70 10.35
N ILE A 116 1.13 21.66 9.22
CA ILE A 116 2.48 22.20 9.10
C ILE A 116 2.45 23.70 8.81
N ASN A 117 1.66 24.13 7.82
CA ASN A 117 1.71 25.51 7.33
C ASN A 117 0.61 26.40 7.93
N THR A 118 -0.59 25.86 8.16
CA THR A 118 -1.71 26.68 8.68
C THR A 118 -1.66 26.81 10.20
N TRP A 119 -1.27 25.76 10.91
CA TRP A 119 -1.13 25.75 12.36
C TRP A 119 0.32 25.91 12.83
N GLU A 120 1.26 26.04 11.90
CA GLU A 120 2.69 26.30 12.15
C GLU A 120 3.33 25.33 13.17
N MET A 121 2.85 24.08 13.22
CA MET A 121 3.29 23.10 14.22
C MET A 121 4.64 22.47 13.89
N GLY A 122 5.29 22.86 12.78
CA GLY A 122 6.60 22.35 12.35
C GLY A 122 6.68 20.82 12.35
N ALA A 123 7.77 20.27 12.91
CA ALA A 123 8.00 18.81 12.98
C ALA A 123 6.94 18.05 13.79
N PHE A 124 6.31 18.71 14.77
CA PHE A 124 5.19 18.13 15.52
C PHE A 124 3.93 18.02 14.66
N GLY A 125 3.71 18.99 13.76
CA GLY A 125 2.66 18.95 12.74
C GLY A 125 2.83 17.81 11.75
N GLU A 126 4.05 17.58 11.27
CA GLU A 126 4.38 16.47 10.36
C GLU A 126 4.09 15.10 11.02
N THR A 127 4.57 14.88 12.25
CA THR A 127 4.32 13.63 12.98
C THR A 127 2.82 13.41 13.23
N THR A 128 2.09 14.48 13.55
CA THR A 128 0.63 14.41 13.76
C THR A 128 -0.09 14.09 12.46
N ALA A 129 0.34 14.68 11.34
CA ALA A 129 -0.20 14.40 10.01
C ALA A 129 0.04 12.94 9.60
N ASP A 130 1.23 12.40 9.85
CA ASP A 130 1.55 10.99 9.63
C ASP A 130 0.58 10.07 10.38
N VAL A 131 0.36 10.31 11.67
CA VAL A 131 -0.54 9.49 12.50
C VAL A 131 -1.98 9.56 12.00
N ILE A 132 -2.47 10.76 11.67
CA ILE A 132 -3.84 10.96 11.18
C ILE A 132 -4.02 10.26 9.83
N THR A 133 -3.12 10.52 8.88
CA THR A 133 -3.22 9.95 7.53
C THR A 133 -3.07 8.43 7.56
N MET A 134 -2.21 7.89 8.42
CA MET A 134 -2.11 6.44 8.65
C MET A 134 -3.40 5.87 9.22
N SER A 135 -4.03 6.54 10.18
CA SER A 135 -5.29 6.10 10.81
C SER A 135 -6.46 6.12 9.83
N ILE A 136 -6.54 7.14 8.97
CA ILE A 136 -7.52 7.21 7.89
C ILE A 136 -7.28 6.05 6.92
N ASN A 137 -6.04 5.89 6.45
CA ASN A 137 -5.68 4.83 5.53
C ASN A 137 -6.00 3.44 6.09
N SER A 138 -5.69 3.18 7.37
CA SER A 138 -5.97 1.89 8.00
C SER A 138 -7.47 1.64 8.17
N THR A 139 -8.25 2.68 8.51
CA THR A 139 -9.69 2.57 8.68
C THR A 139 -10.37 2.25 7.34
N ILE A 140 -10.05 3.00 6.29
CA ILE A 140 -10.58 2.75 4.94
C ILE A 140 -10.19 1.35 4.47
N SER A 141 -8.91 1.01 4.63
CA SER A 141 -8.40 -0.32 4.27
C SER A 141 -9.20 -1.41 4.98
N PHE A 142 -9.37 -1.33 6.30
CA PHE A 142 -10.11 -2.34 7.06
C PHE A 142 -11.53 -2.58 6.52
N TRP A 143 -12.29 -1.51 6.31
CA TRP A 143 -13.67 -1.58 5.82
C TRP A 143 -13.79 -2.09 4.40
N VAL A 144 -12.77 -1.89 3.56
CA VAL A 144 -12.74 -2.40 2.18
C VAL A 144 -12.25 -3.85 2.14
N PHE A 145 -11.15 -4.16 2.83
CA PHE A 145 -10.53 -5.49 2.83
C PHE A 145 -11.46 -6.55 3.45
N PHE A 146 -12.07 -6.25 4.60
CA PHE A 146 -12.87 -7.24 5.33
C PHE A 146 -14.03 -7.86 4.52
N PRO A 147 -14.95 -7.10 3.89
CA PRO A 147 -16.04 -7.67 3.11
C PRO A 147 -15.53 -8.43 1.88
N ILE A 148 -14.47 -7.93 1.23
CA ILE A 148 -13.87 -8.60 0.06
C ILE A 148 -13.28 -9.95 0.47
N PHE A 149 -12.51 -9.99 1.57
CA PHE A 149 -11.95 -11.24 2.07
C PHE A 149 -13.03 -12.23 2.51
N LYS A 150 -14.13 -11.75 3.11
CA LYS A 150 -15.28 -12.59 3.43
C LYS A 150 -15.93 -13.18 2.17
N LEU A 151 -15.94 -12.47 1.05
CA LEU A 151 -16.44 -12.98 -0.23
C LEU A 151 -15.48 -13.98 -0.90
N ILE A 152 -14.17 -13.81 -0.71
CA ILE A 152 -13.14 -14.69 -1.28
C ILE A 152 -13.03 -15.98 -0.48
N PHE A 153 -12.93 -15.89 0.84
CA PHE A 153 -12.78 -17.01 1.75
C PHE A 153 -14.12 -17.53 2.25
N LYS A 154 -14.99 -17.94 1.32
CA LYS A 154 -16.27 -18.56 1.67
C LYS A 154 -16.06 -19.95 2.27
N HIS A 155 -16.95 -20.32 3.19
CA HIS A 155 -17.20 -21.72 3.50
C HIS A 155 -18.09 -22.29 2.39
N GLU A 156 -17.58 -23.28 1.66
CA GLU A 156 -18.48 -24.14 0.90
C GLU A 156 -19.20 -25.02 1.92
N SER A 157 -20.43 -24.66 2.27
CA SER A 157 -21.32 -25.60 2.93
C SER A 157 -21.49 -26.76 1.94
N VAL A 158 -21.09 -27.96 2.37
CA VAL A 158 -21.35 -29.20 1.63
C VAL A 158 -22.82 -29.16 1.26
N LYS A 159 -23.11 -29.03 -0.04
CA LYS A 159 -24.45 -29.12 -0.58
C LYS A 159 -24.91 -30.53 -0.23
N GLN A 160 -25.66 -30.70 0.86
CA GLN A 160 -26.29 -31.97 1.20
C GLN A 160 -27.15 -32.33 -0.01
N ARG A 161 -26.67 -33.28 -0.83
CA ARG A 161 -27.51 -33.98 -1.78
C ARG A 161 -28.48 -34.79 -0.93
N THR A 162 -29.65 -34.25 -0.70
CA THR A 162 -30.82 -35.06 -0.36
C THR A 162 -31.06 -35.98 -1.56
N ASN A 163 -30.67 -37.25 -1.38
CA ASN A 163 -31.16 -38.35 -2.20
C ASN A 163 -32.64 -38.61 -1.90
#